data_AF-A0A9E5YVT9-F1
#
_entry.id   AF-A0A9E5YVT9-F1
#
_cell.length_a   1.000
_cell.length_b   1.000
_cell.length_c   1.000
_cell.angle_alpha   90.00
_cell.angle_beta   90.00
_cell.angle_gamma   90.00
#
_symmetry.space_group_name_H-M   'P 1'
#
loop_
_entity.id
_entity.type
_entity.pdbx_description
1 polymer ?
#
loop_
_entity_poly.entity_id
_entity_poly.type
_entity_poly.pdbx_seq_one_letter_code
_entity_poly.pdbx_strand_id
1 'polypeptide(L)'
;MNNIAEGGRRSRGGGRDARKALRESQKVKSAPYITRKIPYLELCSEEGLVTIENNADTILQEIGIEFRDDAEVLGLWKDAGADVDGERVRFPKGMLREILKTAPSEFTQHARNPERNVQIGGGNTVFAPVYGPPFIRNLDEGRRYGTIEDFRNFVKLAYLSPYIHHSGGTVCEPVD
;
A
#
# COMPACT_ATOMS: atom_id res chain seq x y z
N MET A 1 70.01 -2.93 35.24
CA MET A 1 68.63 -3.41 35.49
C MET A 1 67.65 -2.33 35.05
N ASN A 2 66.77 -2.70 34.11
CA ASN A 2 65.40 -2.18 33.87
C ASN A 2 65.23 -0.72 33.42
N ASN A 3 64.38 -0.37 32.46
CA ASN A 3 63.55 -1.11 31.51
C ASN A 3 63.09 -0.08 30.45
N ILE A 4 63.23 -0.38 29.16
CA ILE A 4 62.67 0.43 28.07
C ILE A 4 61.24 -0.07 27.86
N ALA A 5 60.24 0.76 28.15
CA ALA A 5 58.84 0.42 27.93
C ALA A 5 58.50 0.54 26.43
N GLU A 6 58.19 -0.58 25.81
CA GLU A 6 57.73 -0.70 24.42
C GLU A 6 56.40 0.03 24.19
N GLY A 7 56.36 0.86 23.15
CA GLY A 7 55.15 1.48 22.63
C GLY A 7 54.23 0.46 21.97
N GLY A 8 53.22 -0.01 22.71
CA GLY A 8 52.16 -0.85 22.18
C GLY A 8 51.30 -0.10 21.15
N ARG A 9 51.33 -0.55 19.89
CA ARG A 9 50.41 -0.15 18.81
C ARG A 9 48.97 -0.41 19.26
N ARG A 10 48.21 0.66 19.56
CA ARG A 10 46.75 0.59 19.76
C ARG A 10 46.06 0.17 18.46
N SER A 11 45.63 -1.09 18.41
CA SER A 11 44.73 -1.61 17.38
C SER A 11 43.46 -0.78 17.30
N ARG A 12 43.18 -0.18 16.13
CA ARG A 12 41.96 0.56 15.79
C ARG A 12 40.75 -0.39 15.56
N GLY A 13 40.54 -1.37 16.44
CA GLY A 13 39.55 -2.44 16.29
C GLY A 13 38.10 -2.08 16.65
N GLY A 14 37.86 -1.02 17.43
CA GLY A 14 36.52 -0.72 17.98
C GLY A 14 35.53 -0.06 17.02
N GLY A 15 35.98 0.39 15.84
CA GLY A 15 35.14 1.18 14.93
C GLY A 15 34.03 0.38 14.23
N ARG A 16 34.19 -0.96 14.12
CA ARG A 16 33.18 -1.84 13.50
C ARG A 16 32.09 -2.20 14.50
N ASP A 17 32.46 -2.55 15.72
CA ASP A 17 31.52 -2.91 16.78
C ASP A 17 30.75 -1.70 17.27
N ALA A 18 31.38 -0.52 17.37
CA ALA A 18 30.68 0.73 17.64
C ALA A 18 29.65 1.05 16.55
N ARG A 19 29.99 0.86 15.26
CA ARG A 19 29.05 1.03 14.13
C ARG A 19 27.92 0.00 14.15
N LYS A 20 28.19 -1.23 14.61
CA LYS A 20 27.16 -2.27 14.77
C LYS A 20 26.21 -1.92 15.92
N ALA A 21 26.74 -1.53 17.07
CA ALA A 21 25.96 -1.11 18.24
C ALA A 21 25.09 0.13 17.95
N LEU A 22 25.60 1.10 17.19
CA LEU A 22 24.83 2.26 16.72
C LEU A 22 23.67 1.87 15.78
N ARG A 23 23.86 0.84 14.93
CA ARG A 23 22.79 0.32 14.06
C ARG A 23 21.73 -0.44 14.84
N GLU A 24 22.14 -1.14 15.90
CA GLU A 24 21.22 -1.88 16.77
C GLU A 24 20.42 -0.94 17.70
N SER A 25 21.01 0.17 18.15
CA SER A 25 20.32 1.18 18.97
C SER A 25 19.35 2.06 18.18
N GLN A 26 19.50 2.18 16.86
CA GLN A 26 18.61 2.92 15.96
C GLN A 26 17.52 2.04 15.31
N LYS A 27 17.07 0.97 15.97
CA LYS A 27 15.86 0.26 15.50
C LYS A 27 14.65 1.16 15.72
N VAL A 28 14.17 1.76 14.63
CA VAL A 28 12.86 2.42 14.57
C VAL A 28 11.82 1.39 14.98
N LYS A 29 11.15 1.62 16.11
CA LYS A 29 10.01 0.81 16.53
C LYS A 29 8.83 1.16 15.61
N SER A 30 8.47 0.23 14.75
CA SER A 30 7.21 0.30 14.00
C SER A 30 6.13 -0.42 14.79
N ALA A 31 4.94 0.15 14.87
CA ALA A 31 3.77 -0.62 15.26
C ALA A 31 3.43 -1.61 14.12
N PRO A 32 2.90 -2.79 14.44
CA PRO A 32 2.22 -3.62 13.45
C PRO A 32 0.93 -2.92 12.98
N TYR A 33 0.31 -3.47 11.94
CA TYR A 33 -1.02 -3.03 11.51
C TYR A 33 -2.04 -3.11 12.66
N ILE A 34 -3.09 -2.29 12.58
CA ILE A 34 -4.08 -2.18 13.64
C ILE A 34 -5.07 -3.34 13.51
N THR A 35 -5.37 -3.99 14.64
CA THR A 35 -6.54 -4.86 14.78
C THR A 35 -7.57 -4.13 15.63
N ARG A 36 -8.70 -3.77 15.02
CA ARG A 36 -9.75 -2.99 15.66
C ARG A 36 -10.41 -3.80 16.79
N LYS A 37 -10.68 -3.11 17.90
CA LYS A 37 -11.42 -3.64 19.06
C LYS A 37 -12.76 -2.94 19.28
N ILE A 38 -13.19 -2.17 18.28
CA ILE A 38 -14.42 -1.38 18.29
C ILE A 38 -15.28 -1.78 17.08
N PRO A 39 -16.61 -1.68 17.15
CA PRO A 39 -17.50 -1.99 16.03
C PRO A 39 -17.34 -0.98 14.89
N TYR A 40 -17.81 -1.34 13.69
CA TYR A 40 -17.94 -0.39 12.58
C TYR A 40 -19.11 0.55 12.84
N LEU A 41 -18.99 1.77 12.31
CA LEU A 41 -20.12 2.70 12.28
C LEU A 41 -20.93 2.39 11.03
N GLU A 42 -22.15 1.89 11.20
CA GLU A 42 -23.09 1.63 10.12
C GLU A 42 -23.95 2.88 9.89
N LEU A 43 -23.93 3.41 8.67
CA LEU A 43 -24.64 4.64 8.29
C LEU A 43 -25.92 4.38 7.48
N CYS A 44 -26.09 3.16 6.95
CA CYS A 44 -27.21 2.77 6.11
C CYS A 44 -28.02 1.65 6.77
N SER A 45 -29.34 1.67 6.59
CA SER A 45 -30.19 0.52 6.93
C SER A 45 -29.99 -0.60 5.92
N GLU A 46 -30.41 -1.82 6.29
CA GLU A 46 -30.38 -2.99 5.41
C GLU A 46 -31.16 -2.75 4.09
N GLU A 47 -32.35 -2.16 4.19
CA GLU A 47 -33.15 -1.78 3.00
C GLU A 47 -32.39 -0.79 2.10
N GLY A 48 -31.66 0.14 2.69
CA GLY A 48 -30.83 1.10 1.95
C GLY A 48 -29.67 0.42 1.22
N LEU A 49 -29.01 -0.55 1.87
CA LEU A 49 -27.94 -1.34 1.25
C LEU A 49 -28.47 -2.15 0.07
N VAL A 50 -29.56 -2.92 0.26
CA VAL A 50 -30.20 -3.70 -0.81
C VAL A 50 -30.63 -2.82 -1.98
N THR A 51 -31.12 -1.62 -1.70
CA THR A 51 -31.49 -0.66 -2.75
C THR A 51 -30.28 -0.21 -3.57
N ILE A 52 -29.16 0.13 -2.93
CA ILE A 52 -27.92 0.52 -3.61
C ILE A 52 -27.41 -0.63 -4.48
N GLU A 53 -27.40 -1.86 -3.95
CA GLU A 53 -26.92 -3.04 -4.65
C GLU A 53 -27.77 -3.36 -5.90
N ASN A 54 -29.10 -3.34 -5.78
CA ASN A 54 -30.01 -3.56 -6.91
C ASN A 54 -29.87 -2.49 -8.01
N ASN A 55 -29.64 -1.23 -7.61
CA ASN A 55 -29.40 -0.15 -8.56
C ASN A 55 -28.04 -0.29 -9.24
N ALA A 56 -27.00 -0.71 -8.52
CA ALA A 56 -25.69 -1.01 -9.11
C ALA A 56 -25.80 -2.13 -10.16
N ASP A 57 -26.48 -3.23 -9.84
CA ASP A 57 -26.73 -4.32 -10.79
C ASP A 57 -27.51 -3.85 -12.02
N THR A 58 -28.47 -2.95 -11.84
CA THR A 58 -29.24 -2.36 -12.95
C THR A 58 -28.36 -1.50 -13.85
N ILE A 59 -27.50 -0.64 -13.29
CA ILE A 59 -26.53 0.17 -14.05
C ILE A 59 -25.57 -0.75 -14.82
N LEU A 60 -25.03 -1.79 -14.17
CA LEU A 60 -24.09 -2.72 -14.78
C LEU A 60 -24.71 -3.52 -15.93
N GLN A 61 -25.99 -3.90 -15.81
CA GLN A 61 -26.71 -4.64 -16.85
C GLN A 61 -27.16 -3.74 -18.01
N GLU A 62 -27.77 -2.59 -17.71
CA GLU A 62 -28.41 -1.74 -18.71
C GLU A 62 -27.45 -0.76 -19.36
N ILE A 63 -26.47 -0.23 -18.61
CA ILE A 63 -25.53 0.79 -19.08
C ILE A 63 -24.14 0.18 -19.36
N GLY A 64 -23.62 -0.62 -18.44
CA GLY A 64 -22.33 -1.28 -18.54
C GLY A 64 -21.11 -0.39 -18.24
N ILE A 65 -19.92 -0.94 -18.45
CA ILE A 65 -18.61 -0.30 -18.24
C ILE A 65 -17.79 -0.41 -19.53
N GLU A 66 -17.02 0.62 -19.86
CA GLU A 66 -16.10 0.56 -21.00
C GLU A 66 -14.73 0.00 -20.58
N PHE A 67 -14.26 -0.99 -21.34
CA PHE A 67 -12.90 -1.52 -21.28
C PHE A 67 -12.22 -1.17 -22.58
N ARG A 68 -11.49 -0.05 -22.57
CA ARG A 68 -10.95 0.59 -23.77
C ARG A 68 -9.56 0.08 -24.11
N ASP A 69 -9.29 -0.04 -25.41
CA ASP A 69 -7.98 -0.41 -25.97
C ASP A 69 -7.42 -1.74 -25.44
N ASP A 70 -8.29 -2.66 -24.99
CA ASP A 70 -7.91 -3.93 -24.37
C ASP A 70 -8.78 -5.10 -24.87
N ALA A 71 -8.40 -5.64 -26.04
CA ALA A 71 -9.12 -6.75 -26.67
C ALA A 71 -9.08 -8.06 -25.85
N GLU A 72 -8.04 -8.26 -25.04
CA GLU A 72 -7.93 -9.44 -24.18
C GLU A 72 -9.00 -9.41 -23.09
N VAL A 73 -9.15 -8.28 -22.40
CA VAL A 73 -10.15 -8.12 -21.34
C VAL A 73 -11.57 -8.22 -21.89
N LEU A 74 -11.84 -7.67 -23.07
CA LEU A 74 -13.14 -7.83 -23.74
C LEU A 74 -13.44 -9.30 -24.06
N GLY A 75 -12.43 -10.07 -24.48
CA GLY A 75 -12.52 -11.51 -24.68
C GLY A 75 -12.86 -12.25 -23.38
N LEU A 76 -12.13 -11.96 -22.29
CA LEU A 76 -12.38 -12.56 -20.97
C LEU A 76 -13.81 -12.33 -20.48
N TRP A 77 -14.34 -11.11 -20.67
CA TRP A 77 -15.72 -10.80 -20.28
C TRP A 77 -16.75 -11.55 -21.11
N LYS A 78 -16.53 -11.64 -22.42
CA LYS A 78 -17.40 -12.40 -23.32
C LYS A 78 -17.41 -13.89 -22.95
N ASP A 79 -16.25 -14.47 -22.70
CA ASP A 79 -16.12 -15.87 -22.28
C ASP A 79 -16.75 -16.14 -20.91
N ALA A 80 -16.72 -15.14 -20.01
CA ALA A 80 -17.41 -15.19 -18.73
C ALA A 80 -18.94 -15.00 -18.84
N GLY A 81 -19.46 -14.69 -20.03
CA GLY A 81 -20.90 -14.56 -20.31
C GLY A 81 -21.46 -13.13 -20.21
N ALA A 82 -20.61 -12.11 -20.20
CA ALA A 82 -21.05 -10.72 -20.35
C ALA A 82 -21.46 -10.42 -21.80
N ASP A 83 -22.35 -9.44 -21.97
CA ASP A 83 -22.68 -8.89 -23.27
C ASP A 83 -21.67 -7.80 -23.64
N VAL A 84 -20.98 -7.97 -24.77
CA VAL A 84 -19.88 -7.11 -25.21
C VAL A 84 -20.24 -6.49 -26.56
N ASP A 85 -20.40 -5.16 -26.56
CA ASP A 85 -20.71 -4.34 -27.74
C ASP A 85 -19.61 -3.29 -27.95
N GLY A 86 -18.71 -3.57 -28.91
CA GLY A 86 -17.47 -2.80 -29.08
C GLY A 86 -16.62 -2.87 -27.81
N GLU A 87 -16.37 -1.72 -27.18
CA GLU A 87 -15.63 -1.61 -25.91
C GLU A 87 -16.54 -1.57 -24.68
N ARG A 88 -17.87 -1.60 -24.87
CA ARG A 88 -18.83 -1.58 -23.77
C ARG A 88 -19.16 -3.00 -23.32
N VAL A 89 -19.02 -3.27 -22.03
CA VAL A 89 -19.36 -4.55 -21.40
C VAL A 89 -20.56 -4.36 -20.46
N ARG A 90 -21.61 -5.14 -20.67
CA ARG A 90 -22.82 -5.20 -19.82
C ARG A 90 -22.89 -6.55 -19.11
N PHE A 91 -23.21 -6.51 -17.82
CA PHE A 91 -23.13 -7.66 -16.93
C PHE A 91 -24.53 -8.13 -16.55
N PRO A 92 -24.91 -9.40 -16.79
CA PRO A 92 -26.12 -9.97 -16.22
C PRO A 92 -26.17 -9.79 -14.69
N LYS A 93 -27.34 -9.50 -14.14
CA LYS A 93 -27.52 -9.33 -12.68
C LYS A 93 -27.00 -10.56 -11.93
N GLY A 94 -26.24 -10.32 -10.86
CA GLY A 94 -25.62 -11.39 -10.07
C GLY A 94 -24.33 -12.00 -10.65
N MET A 95 -23.99 -11.79 -11.93
CA MET A 95 -22.76 -12.35 -12.54
C MET A 95 -21.51 -11.97 -11.74
N LEU A 96 -21.33 -10.68 -11.45
CA LEU A 96 -20.16 -10.21 -10.72
C LEU A 96 -20.10 -10.75 -9.30
N ARG A 97 -21.25 -10.93 -8.64
CA ARG A 97 -21.31 -11.56 -7.31
C ARG A 97 -20.84 -13.00 -7.34
N GLU A 98 -21.22 -13.77 -8.36
CA GLU A 98 -20.72 -15.15 -8.53
C GLU A 98 -19.20 -15.20 -8.71
N ILE A 99 -18.64 -14.31 -9.54
CA ILE A 99 -17.19 -14.20 -9.75
C ILE A 99 -16.48 -13.85 -8.43
N LEU A 100 -17.00 -12.87 -7.68
CA LEU A 100 -16.42 -12.40 -6.43
C LEU A 100 -16.38 -13.46 -5.32
N LYS A 101 -17.15 -14.55 -5.40
CA LYS A 101 -17.07 -15.65 -4.41
C LYS A 101 -15.70 -16.31 -4.33
N THR A 102 -14.90 -16.20 -5.39
CA THR A 102 -13.52 -16.74 -5.43
C THR A 102 -12.49 -15.79 -4.83
N ALA A 103 -12.86 -14.52 -4.56
CA ALA A 103 -11.98 -13.55 -3.95
C ALA A 103 -11.81 -13.84 -2.44
N PRO A 104 -10.57 -13.83 -1.91
CA PRO A 104 -10.36 -14.02 -0.48
C PRO A 104 -10.88 -12.82 0.31
N SER A 105 -11.62 -13.09 1.39
CA SER A 105 -12.07 -12.04 2.32
C SER A 105 -10.92 -11.45 3.14
N GLU A 106 -9.83 -12.20 3.32
CA GLU A 106 -8.60 -11.75 3.94
C GLU A 106 -7.36 -12.38 3.29
N PHE A 107 -6.26 -11.63 3.22
CA PHE A 107 -4.97 -12.15 2.77
C PHE A 107 -3.80 -11.40 3.41
N THR A 108 -2.63 -12.05 3.45
CA THR A 108 -1.39 -11.44 3.92
C THR A 108 -0.67 -10.75 2.77
N GLN A 109 -0.38 -9.47 2.92
CA GLN A 109 0.56 -8.78 2.06
C GLN A 109 1.96 -8.89 2.68
N HIS A 110 2.86 -9.58 1.98
CA HIS A 110 4.20 -9.87 2.47
C HIS A 110 5.16 -8.71 2.26
N ALA A 111 5.92 -8.38 3.30
CA ALA A 111 7.01 -7.43 3.26
C ALA A 111 8.37 -8.14 3.19
N ARG A 112 9.40 -7.44 2.69
CA ARG A 112 10.78 -7.94 2.67
C ARG A 112 11.31 -8.33 4.07
N ASN A 113 10.85 -7.62 5.10
CA ASN A 113 11.02 -8.03 6.50
C ASN A 113 9.69 -8.64 6.94
N PRO A 114 9.61 -9.96 7.21
CA PRO A 114 8.36 -10.60 7.63
C PRO A 114 7.71 -10.01 8.88
N GLU A 115 8.49 -9.35 9.76
CA GLU A 115 7.95 -8.61 10.92
C GLU A 115 7.07 -7.42 10.52
N ARG A 116 7.11 -7.02 9.24
CA ARG A 116 6.32 -5.93 8.65
C ARG A 116 5.26 -6.44 7.66
N ASN A 117 4.97 -7.75 7.67
CA ASN A 117 3.80 -8.25 6.95
C ASN A 117 2.53 -7.58 7.48
N VAL A 118 1.56 -7.37 6.61
CA VAL A 118 0.26 -6.81 6.98
C VAL A 118 -0.87 -7.71 6.54
N GLN A 119 -1.95 -7.74 7.32
CA GLN A 119 -3.18 -8.45 6.97
C GLN A 119 -4.17 -7.46 6.32
N ILE A 120 -4.65 -7.79 5.13
CA ILE A 120 -5.69 -7.04 4.41
C ILE A 120 -7.03 -7.75 4.60
N GLY A 121 -8.08 -7.01 4.95
CA GLY A 121 -9.41 -7.52 5.23
C GLY A 121 -9.71 -7.72 6.72
N GLY A 122 -10.94 -8.16 7.02
CA GLY A 122 -11.42 -8.38 8.38
C GLY A 122 -11.44 -7.11 9.24
N GLY A 123 -11.16 -7.27 10.53
CA GLY A 123 -11.06 -6.15 11.50
C GLY A 123 -9.75 -5.36 11.44
N ASN A 124 -8.94 -5.53 10.39
CA ASN A 124 -7.60 -4.97 10.30
C ASN A 124 -7.60 -3.58 9.63
N THR A 125 -6.61 -2.75 9.95
CA THR A 125 -6.43 -1.43 9.34
C THR A 125 -4.94 -1.19 9.06
N VAL A 126 -4.65 -0.92 7.80
CA VAL A 126 -3.30 -0.66 7.26
C VAL A 126 -3.26 0.77 6.75
N PHE A 127 -2.26 1.55 7.15
CA PHE A 127 -2.06 2.90 6.67
C PHE A 127 -0.91 2.93 5.68
N ALA A 128 -1.11 3.64 4.58
CA ALA A 128 -0.13 3.90 3.54
C ALA A 128 -0.07 5.42 3.28
N PRO A 129 1.05 5.94 2.75
CA PRO A 129 1.14 7.33 2.34
C PRO A 129 0.19 7.69 1.19
N VAL A 130 0.15 8.98 0.88
CA VAL A 130 -0.51 9.54 -0.31
C VAL A 130 -0.04 8.86 -1.60
N TYR A 131 -0.86 8.89 -2.65
CA TYR A 131 -0.56 8.28 -3.94
C TYR A 131 -0.91 9.23 -5.11
N GLY A 132 0.05 9.48 -6.01
CA GLY A 132 -0.13 10.22 -7.27
C GLY A 132 0.21 11.72 -7.33
N PRO A 133 0.54 12.49 -6.26
CA PRO A 133 0.79 13.92 -6.42
C PRO A 133 2.01 14.23 -7.32
N PRO A 134 1.85 15.02 -8.39
CA PRO A 134 2.99 15.48 -9.17
C PRO A 134 3.72 16.67 -8.55
N PHE A 135 3.12 17.28 -7.52
CA PHE A 135 3.69 18.41 -6.80
C PHE A 135 3.90 18.05 -5.33
N ILE A 136 5.00 18.54 -4.77
CA ILE A 136 5.30 18.48 -3.34
C ILE A 136 5.23 19.89 -2.75
N ARG A 137 5.17 19.96 -1.42
CA ARG A 137 5.36 21.21 -0.69
C ARG A 137 6.36 21.00 0.44
N ASN A 138 7.40 21.83 0.48
CA ASN A 138 8.33 21.90 1.61
C ASN A 138 8.43 23.34 2.13
N LEU A 139 9.17 23.53 3.24
CA LEU A 139 9.29 24.83 3.91
C LEU A 139 10.24 25.79 3.18
N ASP A 140 11.23 25.26 2.46
CA ASP A 140 12.31 26.06 1.86
C ASP A 140 11.93 26.60 0.48
N GLU A 141 11.26 25.78 -0.33
CA GLU A 141 11.00 26.04 -1.76
C GLU A 141 9.51 26.23 -2.05
N GLY A 142 8.63 26.02 -1.06
CA GLY A 142 7.19 26.09 -1.25
C GLY A 142 6.67 24.94 -2.10
N ARG A 143 5.78 25.23 -3.07
CA ARG A 143 5.18 24.21 -3.95
C ARG A 143 5.97 24.10 -5.25
N ARG A 144 6.44 22.90 -5.57
CA ARG A 144 7.16 22.58 -6.82
C ARG A 144 6.85 21.16 -7.28
N TYR A 145 7.31 20.78 -8.47
CA TYR A 145 7.21 19.40 -8.93
C TYR A 145 8.02 18.46 -8.01
N GLY A 146 7.54 17.22 -7.90
CA GLY A 146 8.23 16.15 -7.19
C GLY A 146 9.46 15.67 -7.94
N THR A 147 10.51 15.35 -7.19
CA THR A 147 11.75 14.74 -7.70
C THR A 147 11.89 13.33 -7.14
N ILE A 148 12.82 12.55 -7.70
CA ILE A 148 13.19 11.24 -7.14
C ILE A 148 13.71 11.36 -5.70
N GLU A 149 14.31 12.48 -5.30
CA GLU A 149 14.75 12.67 -3.92
C GLU A 149 13.57 12.94 -2.99
N ASP A 150 12.53 13.66 -3.43
CA ASP A 150 11.30 13.80 -2.64
C ASP A 150 10.61 12.44 -2.46
N PHE A 151 10.54 11.62 -3.50
CA PHE A 151 10.02 10.26 -3.42
C PHE A 151 10.77 9.45 -2.36
N ARG A 152 12.10 9.46 -2.41
CA ARG A 152 12.96 8.79 -1.42
C ARG A 152 12.72 9.34 -0.02
N ASN A 153 12.55 10.65 0.12
CA ASN A 153 12.30 11.26 1.41
C ASN A 153 10.95 10.86 1.99
N PHE A 154 9.88 10.80 1.19
CA PHE A 154 8.59 10.27 1.65
C PHE A 154 8.66 8.79 2.03
N VAL A 155 9.41 7.96 1.29
CA VAL A 155 9.65 6.56 1.66
C VAL A 155 10.40 6.46 2.99
N LYS A 156 11.45 7.28 3.21
CA LYS A 156 12.18 7.34 4.48
C LYS A 156 11.25 7.77 5.62
N LEU A 157 10.43 8.80 5.42
CA LEU A 157 9.46 9.28 6.40
C LEU A 157 8.40 8.21 6.73
N ALA A 158 7.86 7.53 5.73
CA ALA A 158 6.94 6.42 5.90
C ALA A 158 7.58 5.28 6.72
N TYR A 159 8.84 4.92 6.42
CA TYR A 159 9.58 3.91 7.16
C TYR A 159 9.86 4.30 8.61
N LEU A 160 10.15 5.58 8.86
CA LEU A 160 10.41 6.14 10.18
C LEU A 160 9.15 6.28 11.03
N SER A 161 7.99 6.47 10.40
CA SER A 161 6.72 6.61 11.09
C SER A 161 6.31 5.29 11.78
N PRO A 162 6.02 5.30 13.09
CA PRO A 162 5.54 4.11 13.78
C PRO A 162 4.18 3.62 13.29
N TYR A 163 3.39 4.48 12.64
CA TYR A 163 1.98 4.26 12.32
C TYR A 163 1.70 4.16 10.81
N ILE A 164 2.74 4.14 9.98
CA ILE A 164 2.60 3.84 8.55
C ILE A 164 3.09 2.41 8.34
N HIS A 165 2.16 1.53 7.98
CA HIS A 165 2.37 0.08 7.95
C HIS A 165 2.87 -0.39 6.57
N HIS A 166 2.51 0.34 5.51
CA HIS A 166 2.88 0.05 4.12
C HIS A 166 3.61 1.25 3.51
N SER A 167 4.63 1.03 2.68
CA SER A 167 5.44 2.13 2.12
C SER A 167 4.73 2.97 1.05
N GLY A 168 3.58 2.51 0.56
CA GLY A 168 2.83 3.12 -0.53
C GLY A 168 3.30 2.63 -1.90
N GLY A 169 3.03 3.43 -2.92
CA GLY A 169 3.52 3.23 -4.29
C GLY A 169 4.04 4.56 -4.82
N THR A 170 3.24 5.26 -5.62
CA THR A 170 3.59 6.57 -6.18
C THR A 170 3.42 7.69 -5.15
N VAL A 171 4.27 7.73 -4.12
CA VAL A 171 4.13 8.70 -3.00
C VAL A 171 4.32 10.16 -3.42
N CYS A 172 4.99 10.38 -4.55
CA CYS A 172 4.89 11.55 -5.42
C CYS A 172 5.33 11.13 -6.82
N GLU A 173 5.00 11.91 -7.85
CA GLU A 173 5.54 11.68 -9.20
C GLU A 173 6.93 12.33 -9.32
N PRO A 174 8.00 11.56 -9.59
CA PRO A 174 9.31 12.12 -9.90
C PRO A 174 9.35 12.58 -11.37
N VAL A 175 9.67 13.86 -11.61
CA VAL A 175 9.68 14.43 -12.98
C VAL A 175 11.08 14.79 -13.50
N ASP A 176 12.12 14.44 -12.75
CA ASP A 176 13.54 14.67 -13.06
C ASP A 176 14.27 13.42 -13.60
#